data_AF-A0A091UR01-F1
#
_entry.id   AF-A0A091UR01-F1
#
_cell.length_a   1.000
_cell.length_b   1.000
_cell.length_c   1.000
_cell.angle_alpha   90.00
_cell.angle_beta   90.00
_cell.angle_gamma   90.00
#
_symmetry.space_group_name_H-M   'P 1'
#
loop_
_entity.id
_entity.type
_entity.pdbx_description
1 polymer ?
#
loop_
_entity_poly.entity_id
_entity_poly.type
_entity_poly.pdbx_seq_one_letter_code
_entity_poly.pdbx_strand_id
1 'polypeptide(L)'
;PGGKVLVPLWYTQIAAATFVSLKRVVGCIQDTMSLFSHCIGKGKTSVLILRDAGMLLIEHTRVQIKYYHDFLNMMTGKDILEEALLRVPGVLDLVIPRTATTASLSHSGCIVVFPEFELEHVHKPLPRDARK
;
A
#
# COMPACT_ATOMS: atom_id res chain seq x y z
N PRO A 1 -21.64 8.06 -6.62
CA PRO A 1 -20.53 7.75 -7.55
C PRO A 1 -20.30 6.24 -7.67
N GLY A 2 -20.51 5.70 -8.89
CA GLY A 2 -20.00 4.41 -9.38
C GLY A 2 -20.60 3.12 -8.81
N GLY A 3 -21.67 2.59 -9.43
CA GLY A 3 -22.28 1.28 -9.14
C GLY A 3 -21.40 0.09 -9.48
N LYS A 4 -20.15 0.06 -8.99
CA LYS A 4 -19.27 -1.10 -9.06
C LYS A 4 -19.69 -2.08 -7.95
N VAL A 5 -19.85 -3.34 -8.30
CA VAL A 5 -20.11 -4.41 -7.32
C VAL A 5 -18.91 -4.50 -6.40
N LEU A 6 -19.12 -4.26 -5.10
CA LEU A 6 -18.10 -4.47 -4.09
C LEU A 6 -17.87 -5.98 -3.96
N VAL A 7 -16.73 -6.46 -4.44
CA VAL A 7 -16.32 -7.85 -4.23
C VAL A 7 -15.73 -7.96 -2.83
N PRO A 8 -16.25 -8.85 -1.97
CA PRO A 8 -15.71 -9.02 -0.63
C PRO A 8 -14.31 -9.62 -0.69
N LEU A 9 -13.43 -9.13 0.18
CA LEU A 9 -12.10 -9.72 0.36
C LEU A 9 -12.23 -11.15 0.92
N TRP A 10 -11.44 -12.05 0.36
CA TRP A 10 -11.39 -13.46 0.73
C TRP A 10 -10.52 -13.68 1.97
N TYR A 11 -10.93 -13.11 3.11
CA TYR A 11 -10.13 -13.10 4.34
C TYR A 11 -9.71 -14.50 4.80
N THR A 12 -10.61 -15.49 4.68
CA THR A 12 -10.32 -16.89 5.07
C THR A 12 -9.25 -17.51 4.18
N GLN A 13 -9.32 -17.28 2.87
CA GLN A 13 -8.35 -17.77 1.89
C GLN A 13 -7.00 -17.09 2.09
N ILE A 14 -6.98 -15.78 2.36
CA ILE A 14 -5.76 -15.04 2.67
C ILE A 14 -5.12 -15.57 3.96
N ALA A 15 -5.91 -15.76 5.02
CA ALA A 15 -5.44 -16.33 6.28
C ALA A 15 -4.82 -17.73 6.09
N ALA A 16 -5.49 -18.60 5.32
CA ALA A 16 -4.97 -19.92 4.99
C ALA A 16 -3.67 -19.85 4.17
N ALA A 17 -3.61 -19.02 3.12
CA ALA A 17 -2.46 -18.91 2.24
C ALA A 17 -1.23 -18.28 2.91
N THR A 18 -1.45 -17.40 3.90
CA THR A 18 -0.38 -16.70 4.63
C THR A 18 0.00 -17.39 5.95
N PHE A 19 -0.74 -18.43 6.37
CA PHE A 19 -0.61 -19.06 7.69
C PHE A 19 -0.76 -18.05 8.85
N VAL A 20 -1.53 -16.99 8.65
CA VAL A 20 -1.84 -15.95 9.64
C VAL A 20 -3.27 -16.14 10.14
N SER A 21 -3.52 -15.86 11.42
CA SER A 21 -4.89 -15.96 11.95
C SER A 21 -5.85 -14.99 11.26
N LEU A 22 -7.10 -15.42 11.07
CA LEU A 22 -8.15 -14.59 10.45
C LEU A 22 -8.26 -13.21 11.12
N LYS A 23 -8.18 -13.16 12.46
CA LYS A 23 -8.19 -11.91 13.25
C LYS A 23 -7.04 -10.97 12.84
N ARG A 24 -5.82 -11.50 12.66
CA ARG A 24 -4.67 -10.68 12.26
C ARG A 24 -4.80 -10.18 10.82
N VAL A 25 -5.29 -11.01 9.90
CA VAL A 25 -5.54 -10.60 8.51
C VAL A 25 -6.56 -9.47 8.45
N VAL A 26 -7.71 -9.65 9.12
CA VAL A 26 -8.78 -8.64 9.16
C VAL A 26 -8.26 -7.35 9.82
N GLY A 27 -7.59 -7.45 10.97
CA GLY A 27 -7.02 -6.30 11.68
C GLY A 27 -6.03 -5.53 10.81
N CYS A 28 -5.04 -6.20 10.22
CA CYS A 28 -4.03 -5.57 9.35
C CYS A 28 -4.68 -4.77 8.21
N ILE A 29 -5.66 -5.34 7.53
CA ILE A 29 -6.36 -4.68 6.42
C ILE A 29 -7.18 -3.49 6.94
N GLN A 30 -7.95 -3.67 8.01
CA GLN A 30 -8.77 -2.61 8.59
C GLN A 30 -7.93 -1.44 9.13
N ASP A 31 -6.87 -1.73 9.86
CA ASP A 31 -5.99 -0.74 10.47
C ASP A 31 -5.27 0.08 9.39
N THR A 32 -4.74 -0.58 8.37
CA THR A 32 -4.09 0.09 7.22
C THR A 32 -5.08 0.99 6.48
N MET A 33 -6.27 0.48 6.15
CA MET A 33 -7.28 1.26 5.42
C MET A 33 -7.84 2.42 6.25
N SER A 34 -8.01 2.22 7.55
CA SER A 34 -8.44 3.26 8.49
C SER A 34 -7.42 4.40 8.55
N LEU A 35 -6.14 4.07 8.70
CA LEU A 35 -5.06 5.06 8.70
C LEU A 35 -4.96 5.80 7.37
N PHE A 36 -5.04 5.08 6.25
CA PHE A 36 -4.97 5.70 4.93
C PHE A 36 -6.17 6.63 4.67
N SER A 37 -7.37 6.22 5.06
CA SER A 37 -8.59 7.05 5.02
C SER A 37 -8.43 8.33 5.84
N HIS A 38 -7.87 8.23 7.05
CA HIS A 38 -7.57 9.39 7.90
C HIS A 38 -6.58 10.35 7.24
N CYS A 39 -5.56 9.83 6.54
CA CYS A 39 -4.61 10.66 5.80
C CYS A 39 -5.25 11.42 4.64
N ILE A 40 -6.12 10.75 3.87
CA ILE A 40 -6.89 11.38 2.79
C ILE A 40 -7.79 12.48 3.34
N GLY A 41 -8.50 12.21 4.45
CA GLY A 41 -9.40 13.18 5.07
C GLY A 41 -8.71 14.48 5.54
N LYS A 42 -7.40 14.46 5.75
CA LYS A 42 -6.60 15.65 6.08
C LYS A 42 -6.22 16.52 4.87
N GLY A 43 -6.59 16.11 3.65
CA GLY A 43 -6.30 16.86 2.42
C GLY A 43 -4.83 16.93 2.04
N LYS A 44 -3.98 16.10 2.65
CA LYS A 44 -2.55 16.00 2.32
C LYS A 44 -2.33 15.00 1.17
N THR A 45 -1.27 15.20 0.40
CA THR A 45 -0.77 14.16 -0.51
C THR A 45 -0.51 12.89 0.29
N SER A 46 -1.21 11.82 -0.07
CA SER A 46 -1.25 10.56 0.66
C SER A 46 -0.80 9.43 -0.25
N VAL A 47 0.13 8.62 0.22
CA VAL A 47 0.68 7.48 -0.54
C VAL A 47 0.42 6.19 0.23
N LEU A 48 -0.21 5.23 -0.44
CA LEU A 48 -0.30 3.85 0.04
C LEU A 48 0.67 3.00 -0.78
N ILE A 49 1.71 2.47 -0.13
CA ILE A 49 2.65 1.53 -0.74
C ILE A 49 2.11 0.11 -0.51
N LEU A 50 1.87 -0.60 -1.60
CA LEU A 50 1.66 -2.03 -1.60
C LEU A 50 3.02 -2.69 -1.87
N ARG A 51 3.70 -3.16 -0.82
CA ARG A 51 5.12 -3.55 -0.83
C ARG A 51 5.55 -4.37 -2.05
N ASP A 52 4.69 -5.28 -2.49
CA ASP A 52 4.98 -6.24 -3.54
C ASP A 52 4.28 -5.92 -4.87
N ALA A 53 3.46 -4.87 -4.92
CA ALA A 53 2.67 -4.53 -6.10
C ALA A 53 2.97 -3.15 -6.68
N GLY A 54 3.20 -2.14 -5.84
CA GLY A 54 3.42 -0.77 -6.28
C GLY A 54 2.94 0.26 -5.26
N MET A 55 2.32 1.34 -5.75
CA MET A 55 1.77 2.40 -4.90
C MET A 55 0.50 3.03 -5.46
N LEU A 56 -0.33 3.54 -4.55
CA LEU A 56 -1.45 4.42 -4.84
C LEU A 56 -1.13 5.81 -4.29
N LEU A 57 -1.09 6.80 -5.19
CA LEU A 57 -0.86 8.21 -4.87
C LEU A 57 -2.18 8.97 -4.98
N ILE A 58 -2.52 9.71 -3.92
CA ILE A 58 -3.65 10.63 -3.89
C ILE A 58 -3.07 12.03 -3.63
N GLU A 59 -3.21 12.91 -4.63
CA GLU A 59 -2.74 14.28 -4.57
C GLU A 59 -3.86 15.22 -5.05
N HIS A 60 -4.31 16.12 -4.17
CA HIS A 60 -5.48 16.97 -4.42
C HIS A 60 -6.71 16.13 -4.82
N THR A 61 -7.15 16.23 -6.08
CA THR A 61 -8.27 15.46 -6.66
C THR A 61 -7.81 14.32 -7.56
N ARG A 62 -6.49 14.15 -7.74
CA ARG A 62 -5.90 13.15 -8.62
C ARG A 62 -5.58 11.89 -7.84
N VAL A 63 -5.99 10.75 -8.41
CA VAL A 63 -5.65 9.42 -7.91
C VAL A 63 -4.85 8.71 -8.99
N GLN A 64 -3.64 8.26 -8.66
CA GLN A 64 -2.78 7.53 -9.57
C GLN A 64 -2.33 6.22 -8.94
N ILE A 65 -2.40 5.13 -9.69
CA ILE A 65 -1.76 3.87 -9.32
C ILE A 65 -0.50 3.70 -10.16
N LYS A 66 0.56 3.24 -9.52
CA LYS A 66 1.81 2.86 -10.15
C LYS A 66 2.16 1.44 -9.70
N TYR A 67 2.70 0.64 -10.60
CA TYR A 67 3.04 -0.75 -10.35
C TYR A 67 4.53 -0.99 -10.48
N TYR A 68 5.05 -1.96 -9.74
CA TYR A 68 6.39 -2.45 -10.00
C TYR A 68 6.40 -3.33 -11.25
N HIS A 69 7.48 -3.21 -12.03
CA HIS A 69 7.63 -3.97 -13.27
C HIS A 69 7.58 -5.48 -13.03
N ASP A 70 8.26 -5.97 -11.98
CA ASP A 70 8.28 -7.38 -11.60
C ASP A 70 6.90 -7.90 -11.17
N PHE A 71 6.11 -7.06 -10.48
CA PHE A 71 4.72 -7.38 -10.17
C PHE A 71 3.86 -7.55 -11.42
N LEU A 72 3.92 -6.59 -12.36
CA LEU A 72 3.16 -6.70 -13.61
C LEU A 72 3.61 -7.93 -14.40
N ASN A 73 4.92 -8.17 -14.48
CA ASN A 73 5.47 -9.31 -15.18
C ASN A 73 4.96 -10.64 -14.60
N MET A 74 4.88 -10.75 -13.27
CA MET A 74 4.30 -11.91 -12.60
C MET A 74 2.82 -12.12 -12.96
N MET A 75 2.05 -11.03 -13.08
CA MET A 75 0.60 -11.09 -13.32
C MET A 75 0.22 -11.33 -14.78
N THR A 76 0.97 -10.75 -15.73
CA THR A 76 0.62 -10.77 -17.15
C THR A 76 1.51 -11.68 -17.99
N GLY A 77 2.70 -12.05 -17.49
CA GLY A 77 3.75 -12.67 -18.28
C GLY A 77 4.60 -11.64 -19.03
N LYS A 78 5.85 -12.01 -19.29
CA LYS A 78 6.90 -11.12 -19.82
C LYS A 78 6.58 -10.59 -21.21
N ASP A 79 6.28 -11.48 -22.14
CA ASP A 79 6.10 -11.10 -23.55
C ASP A 79 4.89 -10.17 -23.73
N ILE A 80 3.81 -10.43 -22.99
CA ILE A 80 2.59 -9.61 -22.99
C ILE A 80 2.88 -8.23 -22.39
N LEU A 81 3.64 -8.18 -21.29
CA LEU A 81 4.00 -6.92 -20.66
C LEU A 81 4.91 -6.08 -21.58
N GLU A 82 5.93 -6.69 -22.18
CA GLU A 82 6.84 -6.00 -23.11
C GLU A 82 6.08 -5.47 -24.34
N GLU A 83 5.18 -6.26 -24.91
CA GLU A 83 4.32 -5.80 -26.00
C GLU A 83 3.45 -4.62 -25.59
N ALA A 84 2.82 -4.68 -24.40
CA ALA A 84 1.99 -3.60 -23.89
C ALA A 84 2.78 -2.30 -23.64
N LEU A 85 3.99 -2.41 -23.07
CA LEU A 85 4.87 -1.27 -22.83
C LEU A 85 5.32 -0.59 -24.12
N LEU A 86 5.47 -1.35 -25.21
CA LEU A 86 5.86 -0.82 -26.52
C LEU A 86 4.69 -0.23 -27.31
N ARG A 87 3.51 -0.85 -27.22
CA ARG A 87 2.38 -0.56 -28.13
C ARG A 87 1.27 0.27 -27.52
N VAL A 88 1.15 0.32 -26.19
CA VAL A 88 0.06 1.01 -25.51
C VAL A 88 0.57 2.29 -24.84
N PRO A 89 0.22 3.47 -25.38
CA PRO A 89 0.61 4.74 -24.79
C PRO A 89 0.16 4.85 -23.34
N GLY A 90 1.03 5.40 -22.48
CA GLY A 90 0.73 5.64 -21.07
C GLY A 90 0.92 4.44 -20.14
N VAL A 91 1.17 3.22 -20.64
CA VAL A 91 1.50 2.07 -19.77
C VAL A 91 2.85 2.29 -19.08
N LEU A 92 3.84 2.85 -19.79
CA LEU A 92 5.14 3.20 -19.20
C LEU A 92 4.99 4.15 -17.99
N ASP A 93 4.05 5.08 -18.04
CA ASP A 93 3.80 6.00 -16.93
C ASP A 93 3.26 5.27 -15.70
N LEU A 94 2.61 4.12 -15.86
CA LEU A 94 2.09 3.31 -14.76
C LEU A 94 3.15 2.41 -14.13
N VAL A 95 4.35 2.29 -14.73
CA VAL A 95 5.42 1.42 -14.22
C VAL A 95 6.47 2.24 -13.50
N ILE A 96 6.86 1.78 -12.31
CA ILE A 96 7.91 2.41 -11.50
C ILE A 96 8.95 1.38 -11.06
N PRO A 97 10.23 1.76 -10.94
CA PRO A 97 11.21 0.93 -10.27
C PRO A 97 10.95 0.95 -8.76
N ARG A 98 11.27 -0.15 -8.05
CA ARG A 98 11.11 -0.24 -6.58
C ARG A 98 11.84 0.89 -5.84
N THR A 99 12.95 1.38 -6.39
CA THR A 99 13.74 2.49 -5.84
C THR A 99 13.11 3.86 -6.02
N ALA A 100 12.20 4.06 -6.98
CA ALA A 100 11.50 5.33 -7.16
C ALA A 100 10.50 5.59 -6.03
N THR A 101 10.09 4.54 -5.31
CA THR A 101 9.16 4.66 -4.20
C THR A 101 9.69 5.61 -3.13
N THR A 102 10.99 5.60 -2.81
CA THR A 102 11.60 6.47 -1.78
C THR A 102 11.69 7.94 -2.21
N ALA A 103 11.93 8.22 -3.50
CA ALA A 103 12.00 9.58 -4.02
C ALA A 103 10.64 10.29 -3.97
N SER A 104 9.55 9.57 -4.31
CA SER A 104 8.16 10.09 -4.24
C SER A 104 7.69 10.39 -2.80
N LEU A 105 8.39 9.90 -1.78
CA LEU A 105 8.07 10.16 -0.37
C LEU A 105 8.53 11.52 0.12
N SER A 106 9.51 12.13 -0.56
CA SER A 106 10.11 13.40 -0.15
C SER A 106 9.14 14.60 -0.13
N HIS A 107 8.01 14.49 -0.84
CA HIS A 107 6.96 15.51 -0.91
C HIS A 107 5.60 15.04 -0.36
N SER A 108 5.51 13.82 0.19
CA SER A 108 4.24 13.28 0.70
C SER A 108 3.98 13.72 2.14
N GLY A 109 2.74 14.12 2.42
CA GLY A 109 2.31 14.51 3.76
C GLY A 109 1.85 13.33 4.63
N CYS A 110 1.58 12.17 4.02
CA CYS A 110 1.32 10.91 4.71
C CYS A 110 1.69 9.70 3.84
N ILE A 111 2.40 8.74 4.43
CA ILE A 111 2.84 7.52 3.77
C ILE A 111 2.37 6.34 4.62
N VAL A 112 1.66 5.41 4.00
CA VAL A 112 1.19 4.17 4.61
C VAL A 112 1.78 3.00 3.83
N VAL A 113 2.41 2.03 4.50
CA VAL A 113 2.97 0.83 3.86
C VAL A 113 2.14 -0.38 4.28
N PHE A 114 1.70 -1.17 3.31
CA PHE A 114 0.99 -2.44 3.53
C PHE A 114 1.90 -3.63 3.13
N PRO A 115 1.88 -4.75 3.87
CA PRO A 115 1.10 -5.03 5.08
C PRO A 115 1.73 -4.56 6.40
N GLU A 116 2.94 -4.01 6.36
CA GLU A 116 3.71 -3.71 7.56
C GLU A 116 3.34 -2.34 8.15
N PHE A 117 2.38 -2.33 9.07
CA PHE A 117 2.29 -1.33 10.13
C PHE A 117 2.70 -2.02 11.43
N GLU A 118 3.96 -1.87 11.83
CA GLU A 118 4.29 -2.09 13.23
C GLU A 118 3.86 -0.84 14.00
N LEU A 119 2.82 -0.99 14.82
CA LEU A 119 2.67 -0.08 15.95
C LEU A 119 3.77 -0.48 16.94
N GLU A 120 4.92 0.20 16.89
CA GLU A 120 5.90 0.07 17.96
C GLU A 120 5.20 0.43 19.27
N HIS A 121 4.83 -0.58 20.06
CA HIS A 121 4.56 -0.39 21.46
C HIS A 121 5.90 -0.07 22.11
N VAL A 122 6.35 1.18 22.03
CA VAL A 122 7.41 1.68 22.88
C VAL A 122 6.90 1.49 24.31
N HIS A 123 7.31 0.39 24.95
CA HIS A 123 7.22 0.26 26.38
C HIS A 123 8.08 1.40 26.92
N LYS A 124 7.44 2.52 27.24
CA LYS A 124 8.08 3.57 28.02
C LYS A 124 8.55 2.90 29.30
N PRO A 125 9.86 2.84 29.60
CA PRO A 125 10.31 2.29 30.87
C PRO A 125 9.62 3.09 31.97
N LEU A 126 9.01 2.40 32.93
CA LEU A 126 8.46 3.05 34.11
C LEU A 126 9.60 3.89 34.73
N PRO A 127 9.35 5.16 35.11
CA PRO A 127 10.36 5.96 35.79
C PRO A 127 10.86 5.16 36.99
N ARG A 128 12.16 4.85 37.04
CA ARG A 128 12.75 4.29 38.26
C ARG A 128 12.52 5.32 39.35
N ASP A 129 11.76 4.93 40.37
CA ASP A 129 11.67 5.68 41.62
C ASP A 129 13.09 5.94 42.12
N ALA A 130 13.51 7.20 42.06
CA ALA A 130 14.68 7.68 42.78
C ALA A 130 14.29 7.76 44.25
N ARG A 131 14.39 6.65 44.98
CA ARG A 131 14.34 6.68 46.43
C ARG A 131 15.67 7.23 46.95
N LYS A 132 15.54 8.37 47.66
CA LYS A 132 16.52 8.98 48.56
C LYS A 132 17.07 8.00 49.58
#